data_AF-A0A9X0CWD9-F1
#
_entry.id   AF-A0A9X0CWD9-F1
#
_cell.length_a   1.000
_cell.length_b   1.000
_cell.length_c   1.000
_cell.angle_alpha   90.00
_cell.angle_beta   90.00
_cell.angle_gamma   90.00
#
_symmetry.space_group_name_H-M   'P 1'
#
loop_
_entity.id
_entity.type
_entity.pdbx_description
1 polymer ?
#
loop_
_entity_poly.entity_id
_entity_poly.type
_entity_poly.pdbx_seq_one_letter_code
_entity_poly.pdbx_strand_id
1 'polypeptide(L)'
;MAKQVVEDLRSVGSKISLKDMKNYYATEVKALETSLPGVKGYKILTVPPPAGGVALIDILNILKGFNFGPDDIKKRPVLTYHRMIEAFNFVAARETYLTDPDYSDKGDERNVGSRGRRSTPQKIDHKTHPYDYYGPVNYHIDVTDGTTHLSVLDEEGNAVSLTTSINKYFGSKIRSPELGIIYNDQLWDAVNLWANEFNLEVDSLKPRKRPMSLASPSIILDEAGNVRMVIGASGGKYIATALSQ
;
A
#
# COMPACT_ATOMS: atom_id res chain seq x y z
N MET A 1 -16.51 24.01 -11.76
CA MET A 1 -15.74 22.76 -11.66
C MET A 1 -16.61 21.54 -11.28
N ALA A 2 -17.12 21.38 -10.05
CA ALA A 2 -17.82 20.14 -9.64
C ALA A 2 -19.01 19.72 -10.52
N LYS A 3 -19.83 20.69 -10.98
CA LYS A 3 -20.93 20.44 -11.94
C LYS A 3 -20.42 19.83 -13.25
N GLN A 4 -19.31 20.38 -13.77
CA GLN A 4 -18.72 19.91 -15.01
C GLN A 4 -18.13 18.51 -14.88
N VAL A 5 -17.45 18.22 -13.77
CA VAL A 5 -16.95 16.86 -13.49
C VAL A 5 -18.08 15.83 -13.45
N VAL A 6 -19.20 16.16 -12.80
CA VAL A 6 -20.36 15.26 -12.75
C VAL A 6 -20.98 15.06 -14.14
N GLU A 7 -21.02 16.10 -14.97
CA GLU A 7 -21.54 16.00 -16.33
C GLU A 7 -20.64 15.12 -17.22
N ASP A 8 -19.33 15.35 -17.20
CA ASP A 8 -18.35 14.54 -17.92
C ASP A 8 -18.47 13.05 -17.52
N LEU A 9 -18.54 12.77 -16.22
CA LEU A 9 -18.64 11.42 -15.71
C LEU A 9 -20.00 10.76 -16.00
N ARG A 10 -21.09 11.53 -16.01
CA ARG A 10 -22.42 11.01 -16.39
C ARG A 10 -22.43 10.52 -17.84
N SER A 11 -21.73 11.21 -18.74
CA SER A 11 -21.64 10.85 -20.17
C SER A 11 -21.08 9.44 -20.41
N VAL A 12 -20.28 8.92 -19.48
CA VAL A 12 -19.68 7.58 -19.53
C VAL A 12 -20.37 6.56 -18.60
N GLY A 13 -21.55 6.90 -18.09
CA GLY A 13 -22.35 6.02 -17.22
C GLY A 13 -21.92 5.99 -15.75
N SER A 14 -21.07 6.91 -15.29
CA SER A 14 -20.71 7.00 -13.88
C SER A 14 -21.91 7.41 -13.02
N LYS A 15 -21.95 6.90 -11.79
CA LYS A 15 -22.98 7.22 -10.79
C LYS A 15 -22.57 8.34 -9.82
N ILE A 16 -21.38 8.92 -10.00
CA ILE A 16 -20.90 10.03 -9.16
C ILE A 16 -21.86 11.22 -9.31
N SER A 17 -22.31 11.74 -8.18
CA SER A 17 -23.27 12.85 -8.09
C SER A 17 -22.64 14.11 -7.49
N LEU A 18 -23.33 15.24 -7.65
CA LEU A 18 -22.96 16.48 -6.96
C LEU A 18 -22.97 16.33 -5.43
N LYS A 19 -23.79 15.42 -4.90
CA LYS A 19 -23.84 15.12 -3.47
C LYS A 19 -22.55 14.42 -3.03
N ASP A 20 -22.01 13.51 -3.84
CA ASP A 20 -20.72 12.85 -3.55
C ASP A 20 -19.58 13.88 -3.55
N MET A 21 -19.54 14.75 -4.56
CA MET A 21 -18.54 15.83 -4.66
C MET A 21 -18.60 16.80 -3.47
N LYS A 22 -19.81 17.18 -3.03
CA LYS A 22 -20.02 18.11 -1.91
C LYS A 22 -19.66 17.50 -0.55
N ASN A 23 -19.83 16.18 -0.40
CA ASN A 23 -19.66 15.51 0.89
C ASN A 23 -18.28 14.87 1.06
N TYR A 24 -17.41 14.95 0.06
CA TYR A 24 -16.04 14.46 0.17
C TYR A 24 -15.16 15.46 0.92
N TYR A 25 -14.39 14.95 1.89
CA TYR A 25 -13.35 15.67 2.61
C TYR A 25 -12.13 14.76 2.74
N ALA A 26 -10.93 15.35 2.66
CA ALA A 26 -9.71 14.63 2.99
C ALA A 26 -9.72 14.28 4.48
N THR A 27 -9.30 13.05 4.81
CA THR A 27 -9.24 12.57 6.20
C THR A 27 -7.82 12.69 6.70
N GLU A 28 -7.65 13.38 7.83
CA GLU A 28 -6.40 13.37 8.58
C GLU A 28 -6.38 12.14 9.49
N VAL A 29 -5.32 11.34 9.37
CA VAL A 29 -5.13 10.12 10.16
C VAL A 29 -3.75 10.11 10.78
N LYS A 30 -3.65 9.56 11.98
CA LYS A 30 -2.35 9.37 12.62
C LYS A 30 -1.54 8.34 11.82
N ALA A 31 -0.28 8.66 11.53
CA ALA A 31 0.64 7.74 10.91
C ALA A 31 0.85 6.48 11.79
N LEU A 32 1.08 5.35 11.14
CA LEU A 32 1.62 4.17 11.78
C LEU A 32 3.10 4.38 12.07
N GLU A 33 3.56 3.87 13.21
CA GLU A 33 4.94 3.99 13.66
C GLU A 33 5.48 2.60 14.02
N THR A 34 6.67 2.25 13.53
CA THR A 34 7.41 1.06 13.97
C THR A 34 8.90 1.32 14.02
N SER A 35 9.64 0.50 14.75
CA SER A 35 11.11 0.56 14.76
C SER A 35 11.67 0.09 13.41
N LEU A 36 12.69 0.79 12.91
CA LEU A 36 13.41 0.38 11.70
C LEU A 36 14.31 -0.82 12.03
N PRO A 37 14.13 -1.99 11.40
CA PRO A 37 15.01 -3.14 11.63
C PRO A 37 16.47 -2.83 11.30
N GLY A 38 17.41 -3.34 12.09
CA GLY A 38 18.85 -3.19 11.86
C GLY A 38 19.45 -1.84 12.27
N VAL A 39 18.63 -0.81 12.55
CA VAL A 39 19.11 0.51 12.97
C VAL A 39 18.51 0.87 14.33
N LYS A 40 19.34 0.79 15.39
CA LYS A 40 18.87 1.02 16.76
C LYS A 40 18.29 2.42 16.91
N GLY A 41 17.08 2.48 17.46
CA GLY A 41 16.43 3.73 17.85
C GLY A 41 15.76 4.52 16.73
N TYR A 42 16.00 4.13 15.48
CA TYR A 42 15.32 4.73 14.33
C TYR A 42 13.91 4.19 14.21
N LYS A 43 13.02 5.04 13.71
CA LYS A 43 11.60 4.74 13.53
C LYS A 43 11.20 5.06 12.10
N ILE A 44 10.25 4.30 11.57
CA ILE A 44 9.58 4.61 10.31
C ILE A 44 8.13 4.98 10.61
N LEU A 45 7.72 6.13 10.08
CA LEU A 45 6.34 6.60 10.00
C LEU A 45 5.80 6.25 8.62
N THR A 46 4.60 5.68 8.55
CA THR A 46 3.93 5.35 7.29
C THR A 46 2.40 5.43 7.41
N VAL A 47 1.69 5.28 6.30
CA VAL A 47 0.24 5.48 6.23
C VAL A 47 -0.55 4.25 6.73
N PRO A 48 -1.68 4.43 7.45
CA PRO A 48 -2.58 3.32 7.81
C PRO A 48 -3.48 2.86 6.64
N PRO A 49 -4.24 1.75 6.80
CA PRO A 49 -5.28 1.36 5.86
C PRO A 49 -6.28 2.49 5.57
N PRO A 50 -6.87 2.58 4.36
CA PRO A 50 -6.83 1.58 3.27
C PRO A 50 -5.53 1.59 2.43
N ALA A 51 -4.54 2.41 2.79
CA ALA A 51 -3.26 2.47 2.09
C ALA A 51 -2.25 1.40 2.59
N GLY A 52 -1.14 1.25 1.87
CA GLY A 52 -0.25 0.07 1.91
C GLY A 52 0.81 0.09 2.99
N GLY A 53 0.92 1.13 3.83
CA GLY A 53 2.00 1.25 4.82
C GLY A 53 2.08 0.07 5.79
N VAL A 54 0.95 -0.58 6.08
CA VAL A 54 0.89 -1.83 6.86
C VAL A 54 1.63 -3.00 6.22
N ALA A 55 1.67 -3.09 4.89
CA ALA A 55 2.42 -4.12 4.17
C ALA A 55 3.93 -3.88 4.30
N LEU A 56 4.39 -2.63 4.17
CA LEU A 56 5.78 -2.25 4.42
C LEU A 56 6.20 -2.63 5.85
N ILE A 57 5.39 -2.32 6.85
CA ILE A 57 5.64 -2.70 8.24
C ILE A 57 5.72 -4.22 8.40
N ASP A 58 4.83 -4.98 7.74
CA ASP A 58 4.82 -6.45 7.84
C ASP A 58 6.08 -7.05 7.23
N ILE A 59 6.52 -6.58 6.04
CA ILE A 59 7.79 -6.99 5.42
C ILE A 59 8.95 -6.73 6.40
N LEU A 60 9.07 -5.50 6.90
CA LEU A 60 10.15 -5.13 7.83
C LEU A 60 10.16 -6.00 9.09
N ASN A 61 8.97 -6.34 9.63
CA ASN A 61 8.85 -7.21 10.79
C ASN A 61 9.25 -8.66 10.50
N ILE A 62 8.93 -9.18 9.31
CA ILE A 62 9.37 -10.53 8.90
C ILE A 62 10.89 -10.54 8.75
N LEU A 63 11.45 -9.57 8.02
CA LEU A 63 12.89 -9.49 7.74
C LEU A 63 13.73 -9.28 9.00
N LYS A 64 13.18 -8.56 10.00
CA LYS A 64 13.78 -8.44 11.34
C LYS A 64 14.10 -9.80 11.96
N GLY A 65 13.28 -10.83 11.70
CA GLY A 65 13.50 -12.19 12.22
C GLY A 65 14.79 -12.87 11.72
N PHE A 66 15.35 -12.40 10.60
CA PHE A 66 16.57 -12.96 10.03
C PHE A 66 17.86 -12.24 10.43
N ASN A 67 17.74 -11.11 11.14
CA ASN A 67 18.87 -10.29 11.61
C ASN A 67 19.91 -10.01 10.51
N PHE A 68 19.48 -9.44 9.38
CA PHE A 68 20.39 -9.10 8.30
C PHE A 68 21.49 -8.14 8.77
N GLY A 69 22.72 -8.46 8.37
CA GLY A 69 23.87 -7.56 8.47
C GLY A 69 24.12 -6.80 7.17
N PRO A 70 24.89 -5.70 7.22
CA PRO A 70 25.18 -4.86 6.04
C PRO A 70 25.91 -5.60 4.91
N ASP A 71 26.61 -6.70 5.22
CA ASP A 71 27.35 -7.50 4.24
C ASP A 71 26.57 -8.70 3.71
N ASP A 72 25.37 -8.99 4.20
CA ASP A 72 24.68 -10.26 3.89
C ASP A 72 24.34 -10.41 2.41
N ILE A 73 23.95 -9.31 1.76
CA ILE A 73 23.74 -9.29 0.30
C ILE A 73 25.03 -9.68 -0.44
N LYS A 74 26.21 -9.26 0.05
CA LYS A 74 27.50 -9.58 -0.59
C LYS A 74 27.98 -10.99 -0.26
N LYS A 75 27.86 -11.40 1.01
CA LYS A 75 28.41 -12.68 1.52
C LYS A 75 27.49 -13.86 1.24
N ARG A 76 26.18 -13.64 1.25
CA ARG A 76 25.13 -14.67 1.14
C ARG A 76 23.99 -14.17 0.23
N PRO A 77 24.27 -13.75 -1.02
CA PRO A 77 23.28 -13.11 -1.90
C PRO A 77 22.04 -13.99 -2.08
N VAL A 78 22.22 -15.26 -2.43
CA VAL A 78 21.12 -16.19 -2.72
C VAL A 78 20.20 -16.35 -1.50
N LEU A 79 20.76 -16.59 -0.31
CA LEU A 79 19.97 -16.76 0.90
C LEU A 79 19.27 -15.45 1.32
N THR A 80 19.92 -14.31 1.11
CA THR A 80 19.36 -12.99 1.45
C THR A 80 18.16 -12.68 0.55
N TYR A 81 18.33 -12.79 -0.76
CA TYR A 81 17.22 -12.59 -1.71
C TYR A 81 16.11 -13.63 -1.52
N HIS A 82 16.44 -14.89 -1.26
CA HIS A 82 15.43 -15.92 -0.95
C HIS A 82 14.52 -15.50 0.19
N ARG A 83 15.10 -15.08 1.33
CA ARG A 83 14.34 -14.62 2.50
C ARG A 83 13.50 -13.38 2.20
N MET A 84 14.00 -12.46 1.39
CA MET A 84 13.25 -11.26 0.96
C MET A 84 12.06 -11.63 0.08
N ILE A 85 12.28 -12.47 -0.93
CA ILE A 85 11.22 -12.94 -1.85
C ILE A 85 10.14 -13.70 -1.07
N GLU A 86 10.50 -14.61 -0.18
CA GLU A 86 9.53 -15.36 0.63
C GLU A 86 8.74 -14.45 1.58
N ALA A 87 9.38 -13.43 2.17
CA ALA A 87 8.68 -12.42 2.95
C ALA A 87 7.67 -11.64 2.09
N PHE A 88 8.05 -11.27 0.86
CA PHE A 88 7.15 -10.59 -0.07
C PHE A 88 5.96 -11.46 -0.46
N ASN A 89 6.16 -12.76 -0.71
CA ASN A 89 5.07 -13.70 -1.01
C ASN A 89 4.04 -13.78 0.14
N PHE A 90 4.52 -13.89 1.38
CA PHE A 90 3.62 -13.88 2.55
C PHE A 90 2.85 -12.58 2.70
N VAL A 91 3.47 -11.43 2.40
CA VAL A 91 2.81 -10.14 2.52
C VAL A 91 1.83 -9.90 1.38
N ALA A 92 2.16 -10.29 0.15
CA ALA A 92 1.23 -10.22 -0.97
C ALA A 92 -0.07 -10.99 -0.68
N ALA A 93 0.00 -12.17 -0.04
CA ALA A 93 -1.19 -12.93 0.36
C ALA A 93 -2.01 -12.19 1.43
N ARG A 94 -1.36 -11.39 2.27
CA ARG A 94 -2.04 -10.62 3.32
C ARG A 94 -2.68 -9.36 2.77
N GLU A 95 -2.08 -8.73 1.75
CA GLU A 95 -2.64 -7.55 1.09
C GLU A 95 -4.02 -7.81 0.49
N THR A 96 -4.38 -9.05 0.16
CA THR A 96 -5.75 -9.47 -0.21
C THR A 96 -6.80 -9.08 0.82
N TYR A 97 -6.40 -8.93 2.09
CA TYR A 97 -7.27 -8.53 3.19
C TYR A 97 -7.19 -7.04 3.53
N LEU A 98 -6.43 -6.24 2.76
CA LEU A 98 -6.39 -4.80 2.93
C LEU A 98 -7.72 -4.19 2.47
N THR A 99 -8.31 -3.33 3.29
CA THR A 99 -9.63 -2.74 3.04
C THR A 99 -9.77 -1.44 3.82
N ASP A 100 -10.84 -0.70 3.52
CA ASP A 100 -11.21 0.50 4.27
C ASP A 100 -11.48 0.16 5.75
N PRO A 101 -10.77 0.79 6.72
CA PRO A 101 -10.96 0.50 8.14
C PRO A 101 -12.39 0.77 8.62
N ASP A 102 -13.13 1.69 7.98
CA ASP A 102 -14.53 1.99 8.32
C ASP A 102 -15.50 0.88 7.86
N TYR A 103 -15.01 -0.05 7.04
CA TYR A 103 -15.76 -1.18 6.48
C TYR A 103 -15.12 -2.54 6.80
N SER A 104 -14.09 -2.54 7.66
CA SER A 104 -13.37 -3.74 8.12
C SER A 104 -13.95 -4.30 9.43
N ASP A 105 -13.85 -5.62 9.62
CA ASP A 105 -14.04 -6.23 10.94
C ASP A 105 -12.75 -6.08 11.75
N LYS A 106 -12.74 -5.20 12.75
CA LYS A 106 -11.55 -4.93 13.59
C LYS A 106 -11.04 -6.16 14.37
N GLY A 107 -11.87 -7.18 14.55
CA GLY A 107 -11.51 -8.44 15.20
C GLY A 107 -10.87 -9.47 14.27
N ASP A 108 -10.89 -9.25 12.95
CA ASP A 108 -10.39 -10.22 11.98
C ASP A 108 -8.86 -10.33 12.03
N GLU A 109 -8.37 -11.47 12.49
CA GLU A 109 -6.93 -11.76 12.56
C GLU A 109 -6.25 -11.82 11.17
N ARG A 110 -7.02 -11.85 10.08
CA ARG A 110 -6.49 -11.81 8.71
C ARG A 110 -6.16 -10.38 8.25
N ASN A 111 -6.69 -9.35 8.91
CA ASN A 111 -6.43 -7.95 8.56
C ASN A 111 -4.96 -7.60 8.60
N VAL A 112 -4.50 -6.81 7.61
CA VAL A 112 -3.10 -6.39 7.51
C VAL A 112 -2.65 -5.66 8.78
N GLY A 113 -1.63 -6.18 9.46
CA GLY A 113 -1.12 -5.64 10.74
C GLY A 113 -1.54 -6.38 12.03
N SER A 114 -2.28 -7.49 11.94
CA SER A 114 -2.68 -8.30 13.11
C SER A 114 -1.51 -9.01 13.84
N ARG A 115 -1.67 -9.30 15.14
CA ARG A 115 -0.62 -9.88 16.01
C ARG A 115 -0.19 -11.31 15.66
N GLY A 116 -1.01 -12.07 14.92
CA GLY A 116 -0.76 -13.48 14.54
C GLY A 116 0.43 -13.70 13.60
N ARG A 117 1.13 -12.64 13.19
CA ARG A 117 2.12 -12.61 12.11
C ARG A 117 3.57 -12.72 12.56
N ARG A 118 3.82 -12.73 13.87
CA ARG A 118 5.18 -12.86 14.44
C ARG A 118 5.83 -14.21 14.15
N SER A 119 5.05 -15.22 13.76
CA SER A 119 5.51 -16.58 13.46
C SER A 119 5.89 -16.80 11.98
N THR A 120 5.82 -15.77 11.14
CA THR A 120 6.12 -15.87 9.70
C THR A 120 7.57 -16.22 9.41
N PRO A 121 8.58 -15.64 10.09
CA PRO A 121 9.98 -15.98 9.83
C PRO A 121 10.28 -17.47 10.01
N GLN A 122 9.58 -18.15 10.93
CA GLN A 122 9.71 -19.60 11.17
C GLN A 122 9.14 -20.46 10.05
N LYS A 123 8.32 -19.89 9.17
CA LYS A 123 7.75 -20.59 8.00
C LYS A 123 8.66 -20.52 6.78
N ILE A 124 9.57 -19.54 6.71
CA ILE A 124 10.48 -19.35 5.58
C ILE A 124 11.65 -20.33 5.72
N ASP A 125 11.62 -21.39 4.93
CA ASP A 125 12.69 -22.40 4.85
C ASP A 125 13.62 -22.10 3.65
N HIS A 126 14.32 -23.12 3.12
CA HIS A 126 15.28 -22.97 2.02
C HIS A 126 14.70 -23.22 0.63
N LYS A 127 13.37 -23.27 0.48
CA LYS A 127 12.69 -23.47 -0.81
C LYS A 127 11.50 -22.52 -0.94
N THR A 128 11.08 -22.28 -2.18
CA THR A 128 9.81 -21.61 -2.46
C THR A 128 8.69 -22.65 -2.50
N HIS A 129 7.53 -22.27 -1.98
CA HIS A 129 6.36 -23.13 -1.89
C HIS A 129 5.33 -22.78 -2.97
N PRO A 130 4.39 -23.71 -3.29
CA PRO A 130 3.20 -23.38 -4.05
C PRO A 130 2.39 -22.29 -3.37
N TYR A 131 1.60 -21.58 -4.16
CA TYR A 131 0.88 -20.40 -3.73
C TYR A 131 0.00 -20.57 -2.48
N ASP A 132 -0.74 -21.68 -2.38
CA ASP A 132 -1.65 -21.96 -1.27
C ASP A 132 -0.96 -21.99 0.10
N TYR A 133 0.37 -22.14 0.11
CA TYR A 133 1.19 -22.06 1.32
C TYR A 133 1.18 -20.67 1.96
N TYR A 134 1.20 -19.61 1.14
CA TYR A 134 1.27 -18.23 1.62
C TYR A 134 -0.12 -17.69 2.00
N GLY A 135 -1.16 -18.19 1.33
CA GLY A 135 -2.55 -17.75 1.47
C GLY A 135 -3.10 -17.20 0.15
N PRO A 136 -4.37 -16.76 0.12
CA PRO A 136 -4.96 -16.17 -1.08
C PRO A 136 -4.29 -14.83 -1.38
N VAL A 137 -3.64 -14.70 -2.52
CA VAL A 137 -3.19 -13.43 -3.11
C VAL A 137 -4.25 -12.92 -4.10
N ASN A 138 -4.40 -11.62 -4.16
CA ASN A 138 -5.14 -10.99 -5.24
C ASN A 138 -4.20 -10.79 -6.44
N TYR A 139 -4.27 -11.68 -7.44
CA TYR A 139 -3.45 -11.57 -8.65
C TYR A 139 -3.84 -10.41 -9.58
N HIS A 140 -4.99 -9.78 -9.34
CA HIS A 140 -5.53 -8.73 -10.20
C HIS A 140 -5.07 -7.33 -9.81
N ILE A 141 -4.21 -7.21 -8.80
CA ILE A 141 -3.47 -5.99 -8.55
C ILE A 141 -2.41 -5.85 -9.65
N ASP A 142 -2.77 -5.07 -10.67
CA ASP A 142 -1.89 -4.73 -11.79
C ASP A 142 -0.68 -3.93 -11.32
N VAL A 143 0.36 -3.91 -12.16
CA VAL A 143 1.38 -2.85 -12.08
C VAL A 143 0.69 -1.54 -12.46
N THR A 144 0.70 -0.57 -11.55
CA THR A 144 0.05 0.73 -11.78
C THR A 144 1.12 1.79 -12.01
N ASP A 145 1.14 2.32 -13.23
CA ASP A 145 2.15 3.27 -13.66
C ASP A 145 1.67 4.74 -13.63
N GLY A 146 0.41 5.00 -13.25
CA GLY A 146 -0.12 6.35 -13.08
C GLY A 146 0.23 6.98 -11.72
N THR A 147 1.14 6.36 -10.96
CA THR A 147 1.55 6.76 -9.61
C THR A 147 2.85 7.57 -9.67
N THR A 148 2.93 8.65 -8.89
CA THR A 148 4.17 9.41 -8.67
C THR A 148 4.43 9.60 -7.18
N HIS A 149 5.70 9.76 -6.83
CA HIS A 149 6.13 10.05 -5.47
C HIS A 149 6.96 11.33 -5.43
N LEU A 150 6.71 12.15 -4.41
CA LEU A 150 7.45 13.37 -4.11
C LEU A 150 7.94 13.31 -2.66
N SER A 151 9.23 13.56 -2.47
CA SER A 151 9.86 13.68 -1.16
C SER A 151 10.36 15.11 -0.98
N VAL A 152 9.96 15.77 0.11
CA VAL A 152 10.38 17.13 0.46
C VAL A 152 10.92 17.12 1.88
N LEU A 153 12.05 17.77 2.09
CA LEU A 153 12.63 18.10 3.39
C LEU A 153 13.20 19.52 3.27
N ASP A 154 12.78 20.43 4.13
CA ASP A 154 13.29 21.80 4.16
C ASP A 154 14.33 22.04 5.27
N GLU A 155 14.86 23.25 5.31
CA GLU A 155 15.90 23.67 6.26
C GLU A 155 15.41 23.78 7.72
N GLU A 156 14.11 23.93 7.92
CA GLU A 156 13.48 23.97 9.25
C GLU A 156 13.17 22.56 9.79
N GLY A 157 13.37 21.53 8.97
CA GLY A 157 13.09 20.14 9.31
C GLY A 157 11.66 19.72 9.03
N ASN A 158 10.87 20.52 8.31
CA ASN A 158 9.55 20.10 7.83
C ASN A 158 9.74 19.07 6.71
N ALA A 159 8.97 17.99 6.77
CA ALA A 159 9.07 16.89 5.82
C ALA A 159 7.71 16.48 5.25
N VAL A 160 7.67 16.23 3.94
CA VAL A 160 6.48 15.73 3.25
C VAL A 160 6.87 14.54 2.39
N SER A 161 6.29 13.38 2.70
CA SER A 161 6.29 12.19 1.85
C SER A 161 4.93 12.06 1.18
N LEU A 162 4.86 12.32 -0.13
CA LEU A 162 3.61 12.35 -0.89
C LEU A 162 3.63 11.33 -2.02
N THR A 163 2.76 10.32 -1.95
CA THR A 163 2.45 9.45 -3.08
C THR A 163 1.07 9.81 -3.62
N THR A 164 0.97 10.11 -4.91
CA THR A 164 -0.31 10.45 -5.58
C THR A 164 -0.46 9.64 -6.86
N SER A 165 -1.71 9.35 -7.25
CA SER A 165 -2.00 8.47 -8.38
C SER A 165 -3.35 8.77 -9.02
N ILE A 166 -3.44 8.52 -10.32
CA ILE A 166 -4.70 8.34 -11.04
C ILE A 166 -4.97 6.86 -11.36
N ASN A 167 -4.29 5.96 -10.66
CA ASN A 167 -4.19 4.52 -10.87
C ASN A 167 -3.39 4.14 -12.12
N LYS A 168 -4.02 3.74 -13.23
CA LYS A 168 -3.27 3.31 -14.44
C LYS A 168 -2.75 4.51 -15.24
N TYR A 169 -1.94 4.26 -16.29
CA TYR A 169 -1.57 5.33 -17.23
C TYR A 169 -2.81 6.01 -17.80
N PHE A 170 -2.90 7.33 -17.63
CA PHE A 170 -4.07 8.14 -17.98
C PHE A 170 -5.36 7.73 -17.25
N GLY A 171 -5.26 6.99 -16.15
CA GLY A 171 -6.37 6.52 -15.33
C GLY A 171 -7.45 5.80 -16.15
N SER A 172 -8.67 6.32 -16.04
CA SER A 172 -9.84 5.86 -16.82
C SER A 172 -9.75 6.13 -18.32
N LYS A 173 -8.73 6.85 -18.79
CA LYS A 173 -8.55 7.37 -20.16
C LYS A 173 -9.64 8.35 -20.59
N ILE A 174 -10.43 8.84 -19.63
CA ILE A 174 -11.43 9.88 -19.83
C ILE A 174 -10.83 11.21 -19.40
N ARG A 175 -10.90 12.19 -20.31
CA ARG A 175 -10.46 13.56 -20.07
C ARG A 175 -11.66 14.50 -20.20
N SER A 176 -11.81 15.42 -19.26
CA SER A 176 -12.73 16.54 -19.36
C SER A 176 -12.39 17.41 -20.58
N PRO A 177 -13.29 17.57 -21.57
CA PRO A 177 -13.04 18.47 -22.70
C PRO A 177 -12.90 19.93 -22.27
N GLU A 178 -13.66 20.33 -21.25
CA GLU A 178 -13.69 21.71 -20.74
C GLU A 178 -12.59 21.99 -19.73
N LEU A 179 -12.39 21.10 -18.75
CA LEU A 179 -11.45 21.34 -17.64
C LEU A 179 -10.05 20.78 -17.90
N GLY A 180 -9.89 19.91 -18.90
CA GLY A 180 -8.62 19.22 -19.16
C GLY A 180 -8.21 18.17 -18.12
N ILE A 181 -9.03 17.92 -17.10
CA ILE A 181 -8.78 16.93 -16.04
C ILE A 181 -8.85 15.51 -16.60
N ILE A 182 -7.86 14.68 -16.31
CA ILE A 182 -7.88 13.23 -16.55
C ILE A 182 -8.44 12.54 -15.31
N TYR A 183 -9.44 11.69 -15.48
CA TYR A 183 -10.08 11.00 -14.36
C TYR A 183 -9.40 9.66 -14.04
N ASN A 184 -9.29 9.33 -12.76
CA ASN A 184 -8.69 8.09 -12.29
C ASN A 184 -9.59 6.86 -12.56
N ASP A 185 -9.00 5.67 -12.49
CA ASP A 185 -9.70 4.38 -12.42
C ASP A 185 -9.43 3.66 -11.09
N GLN A 186 -9.33 4.38 -9.97
CA GLN A 186 -8.92 3.83 -8.67
C GLN A 186 -9.89 2.77 -8.11
N LEU A 187 -11.19 2.85 -8.44
CA LEU A 187 -12.15 1.83 -8.02
C LEU A 187 -11.85 0.44 -8.60
N TRP A 188 -11.01 0.35 -9.63
CA TRP A 188 -10.54 -0.92 -10.21
C TRP A 188 -9.77 -1.79 -9.21
N ASP A 189 -9.15 -1.18 -8.20
CA ASP A 189 -8.32 -1.89 -7.21
C ASP A 189 -9.16 -2.70 -6.20
N ALA A 190 -10.48 -2.49 -6.16
CA ALA A 190 -11.38 -3.21 -5.27
C ALA A 190 -11.38 -4.71 -5.57
N VAL A 191 -11.02 -5.53 -4.58
CA VAL A 191 -10.81 -7.00 -4.68
C VAL A 191 -11.99 -7.72 -5.35
N ASN A 192 -13.23 -7.35 -5.02
CA ASN A 192 -14.41 -8.06 -5.54
C ASN A 192 -14.70 -7.81 -7.02
N LEU A 193 -14.09 -6.81 -7.66
CA LEU A 193 -14.22 -6.66 -9.13
C LEU A 193 -13.56 -7.81 -9.89
N TRP A 194 -12.71 -8.58 -9.20
CA TRP A 194 -11.89 -9.64 -9.80
C TRP A 194 -12.04 -11.00 -9.11
N ALA A 195 -12.75 -11.07 -7.98
CA ALA A 195 -12.81 -12.25 -7.14
C ALA A 195 -13.87 -13.27 -7.64
N ASN A 196 -13.43 -14.29 -8.38
CA ASN A 196 -14.21 -15.52 -8.60
C ASN A 196 -13.51 -16.79 -8.07
N GLU A 197 -12.23 -16.74 -7.70
CA GLU A 197 -11.46 -17.95 -7.38
C GLU A 197 -11.46 -18.34 -5.89
N PHE A 198 -11.57 -17.36 -4.96
CA PHE A 198 -11.45 -17.62 -3.51
C PHE A 198 -12.72 -17.36 -2.69
N ASN A 199 -13.80 -16.89 -3.32
CA ASN A 199 -15.06 -16.51 -2.65
C ASN A 199 -14.86 -15.55 -1.45
N LEU A 200 -14.00 -14.53 -1.63
CA LEU A 200 -13.65 -13.55 -0.61
C LEU A 200 -14.27 -12.18 -0.95
N GLU A 201 -14.88 -11.52 0.05
CA GLU A 201 -15.53 -10.20 -0.11
C GLU A 201 -14.85 -9.02 0.62
N VAL A 202 -13.53 -9.12 0.86
CA VAL A 202 -12.83 -8.27 1.82
C VAL A 202 -12.74 -6.81 1.37
N ASP A 203 -12.47 -6.55 0.08
CA ASP A 203 -12.49 -5.20 -0.49
C ASP A 203 -13.65 -4.97 -1.49
N SER A 204 -14.85 -5.43 -1.14
CA SER A 204 -16.08 -5.20 -1.93
C SER A 204 -16.40 -3.73 -2.19
N LEU A 205 -16.92 -3.42 -3.40
CA LEU A 205 -17.45 -2.10 -3.72
C LEU A 205 -18.69 -1.81 -2.86
N LYS A 206 -18.59 -0.74 -2.07
CA LYS A 206 -19.71 -0.22 -1.26
C LYS A 206 -19.78 1.30 -1.42
N PRO A 207 -20.99 1.91 -1.40
CA PRO A 207 -21.11 3.36 -1.44
C PRO A 207 -20.28 4.02 -0.33
N ARG A 208 -19.49 5.05 -0.71
CA ARG A 208 -18.58 5.83 0.15
C ARG A 208 -17.36 5.08 0.70
N LYS A 209 -17.23 3.78 0.45
CA LYS A 209 -16.05 3.03 0.84
C LYS A 209 -14.88 3.40 -0.08
N ARG A 210 -13.71 3.61 0.50
CA ARG A 210 -12.46 3.81 -0.26
C ARG A 210 -11.93 2.44 -0.71
N PRO A 211 -11.50 2.28 -1.98
CA PRO A 211 -10.80 1.06 -2.39
C PRO A 211 -9.45 0.98 -1.68
N MET A 212 -8.89 -0.22 -1.56
CA MET A 212 -7.52 -0.39 -1.10
C MET A 212 -6.51 0.36 -2.00
N SER A 213 -5.36 0.70 -1.42
CA SER A 213 -4.22 1.28 -2.15
C SER A 213 -2.92 0.72 -1.60
N LEU A 214 -1.92 0.53 -2.46
CA LEU A 214 -0.59 0.07 -2.06
C LEU A 214 0.41 1.21 -1.82
N ALA A 215 -0.05 2.47 -1.93
CA ALA A 215 0.75 3.63 -1.60
C ALA A 215 1.26 3.54 -0.16
N SER A 216 2.57 3.71 0.02
CA SER A 216 3.25 3.58 1.32
C SER A 216 4.22 4.75 1.56
N PRO A 217 3.80 6.02 1.40
CA PRO A 217 4.68 7.16 1.69
C PRO A 217 5.16 7.07 3.14
N SER A 218 6.47 7.24 3.33
CA SER A 218 7.12 7.00 4.61
C SER A 218 8.17 8.06 4.95
N ILE A 219 8.38 8.26 6.25
CA ILE A 219 9.41 9.17 6.80
C ILE A 219 10.16 8.39 7.89
N ILE A 220 11.49 8.45 7.87
CA ILE A 220 12.35 7.84 8.88
C ILE A 220 12.82 8.91 9.87
N LEU A 221 12.66 8.64 11.15
CA LEU A 221 13.10 9.49 12.25
C LEU A 221 14.23 8.81 13.04
N ASP A 222 15.13 9.61 13.59
CA ASP A 222 16.10 9.13 14.59
C ASP A 222 15.51 9.09 16.02
N GLU A 223 16.34 8.69 17.00
CA GLU A 223 15.96 8.62 18.42
C GLU A 223 15.48 9.96 19.00
N ALA A 224 15.98 11.08 18.48
CA ALA A 224 15.62 12.42 18.93
C ALA A 224 14.39 12.98 18.19
N GLY A 225 13.85 12.25 17.22
CA GLY A 225 12.70 12.66 16.41
C GLY A 225 13.06 13.50 15.19
N ASN A 226 14.34 13.62 14.84
CA ASN A 226 14.75 14.36 13.65
C ASN A 226 14.51 13.52 12.40
N VAL A 227 14.07 14.16 11.32
CA VAL A 227 13.89 13.51 10.01
C VAL A 227 15.25 13.13 9.44
N ARG A 228 15.43 11.84 9.13
CA ARG A 228 16.65 11.28 8.53
C ARG A 228 16.45 10.87 7.08
N MET A 229 15.23 10.56 6.70
CA MET A 229 14.89 10.21 5.33
C MET A 229 13.40 10.45 5.07
N VAL A 230 13.10 10.94 3.87
CA VAL A 230 11.75 11.02 3.31
C VAL A 230 11.75 10.12 2.09
N ILE A 231 10.88 9.11 2.07
CA ILE A 231 10.93 8.06 1.07
C ILE A 231 9.53 7.58 0.67
N GLY A 232 9.40 7.17 -0.58
CA GLY A 232 8.23 6.51 -1.13
C GLY A 232 8.55 6.04 -2.54
N ALA A 233 7.61 5.31 -3.13
CA ALA A 233 7.78 4.71 -4.45
C ALA A 233 6.49 4.78 -5.26
N SER A 234 6.60 4.47 -6.55
CA SER A 234 5.50 4.22 -7.49
C SER A 234 5.59 2.79 -8.04
N GLY A 235 4.58 2.35 -8.80
CA GLY A 235 4.55 1.02 -9.41
C GLY A 235 3.60 0.01 -8.77
N GLY A 236 2.52 0.48 -8.13
CA GLY A 236 1.47 -0.36 -7.55
C GLY A 236 2.01 -1.40 -6.57
N LYS A 237 1.89 -2.69 -6.92
CA LYS A 237 2.34 -3.83 -6.10
C LYS A 237 3.82 -3.86 -5.75
N TYR A 238 4.65 -3.09 -6.43
CA TYR A 238 6.07 -3.01 -6.12
C TYR A 238 6.42 -1.99 -5.03
N ILE A 239 5.49 -1.15 -4.60
CA ILE A 239 5.80 -0.03 -3.69
C ILE A 239 6.37 -0.53 -2.36
N ALA A 240 5.68 -1.45 -1.66
CA ALA A 240 6.14 -1.92 -0.36
C ALA A 240 7.45 -2.71 -0.45
N THR A 241 7.62 -3.53 -1.50
CA THR A 241 8.83 -4.33 -1.70
C THR A 241 10.03 -3.46 -2.09
N ALA A 242 9.83 -2.44 -2.93
CA ALA A 242 10.87 -1.47 -3.28
C ALA A 242 11.33 -0.65 -2.07
N LEU A 243 10.40 -0.23 -1.21
CA LEU A 243 10.73 0.54 -0.01
C LEU A 243 11.44 -0.27 1.08
N SER A 244 11.22 -1.59 1.10
CA SER A 244 11.84 -2.48 2.09
C SER A 244 13.28 -2.90 1.76
N GLN A 245 13.72 -2.68 0.52
CA GLN A 245 15.05 -3.00 0.00
C GLN A 245 16.04 -1.88 0.30
#